data_AF-A0AAN2DFR6-F1
#
_entry.id   AF-A0AAN2DFR6-F1
#
_cell.length_a   1.000
_cell.length_b   1.000
_cell.length_c   1.000
_cell.angle_alpha   90.00
_cell.angle_beta   90.00
_cell.angle_gamma   90.00
#
_symmetry.space_group_name_H-M   'P 1'
#
loop_
_entity.id
_entity.type
_entity.pdbx_description
1 polymer ?
#
loop_
_entity_poly.entity_id
_entity_poly.type
_entity_poly.pdbx_seq_one_letter_code
_entity_poly.pdbx_strand_id
1 'polypeptide(L)'
;MNGHGQSEKRENPRETDTRAGVGWLLLDMALVSGGMTALVKAQGVTYPAFQLVFIRAMIGLIFILPLIWRHRMEMLRVKYPWRNLFRICCNAIALTSNFIAITLLPLATVNAVGFSRPLVTMAMAVAFLGERVSRYRWAGACLAFAGVLVVIGPGGAEFNAGVLVVLVSVVFGALAVIQTRALRQENTTVMMVFYTVGLAVITAVPAIWTWKPVAPLDWGPLLAIGLLAQMGQYCFLRAYRIADASVLAPVGYLSILFVTAVGYFLFDEVPETRVVLGIAIILVSLQSTALVEYVLKTLRRRK
;
A
#
# COMPACT_ATOMS: atom_id res chain seq x y z
N MET A 1 -12.64 -30.97 -48.58
CA MET A 1 -13.22 -31.63 -47.39
C MET A 1 -12.11 -31.93 -46.41
N ASN A 2 -12.22 -31.35 -45.21
CA ASN A 2 -11.77 -31.82 -43.88
C ASN A 2 -10.46 -32.62 -43.81
N GLY A 3 -9.47 -32.31 -42.99
CA GLY A 3 -9.48 -31.59 -41.71
C GLY A 3 -8.50 -32.28 -40.76
N HIS A 4 -8.01 -31.52 -39.78
CA HIS A 4 -7.38 -31.95 -38.52
C HIS A 4 -5.96 -32.58 -38.60
N GLY A 5 -5.00 -32.22 -37.75
CA GLY A 5 -5.08 -31.46 -36.50
C GLY A 5 -3.77 -30.73 -36.22
N GLN A 6 -3.87 -29.40 -36.14
CA GLN A 6 -2.96 -28.64 -35.30
C GLN A 6 -3.28 -29.00 -33.85
N SER A 7 -2.27 -29.51 -33.15
CA SER A 7 -2.27 -29.67 -31.69
C SER A 7 -2.44 -28.29 -31.06
N GLU A 8 -3.68 -27.87 -30.89
CA GLU A 8 -4.10 -26.74 -30.09
C GLU A 8 -3.72 -27.05 -28.64
N LYS A 9 -2.55 -26.55 -28.26
CA LYS A 9 -2.01 -26.58 -26.90
C LYS A 9 -2.95 -25.74 -26.04
N ARG A 10 -4.02 -26.37 -25.54
CA ARG A 10 -4.99 -25.78 -24.62
C ARG A 10 -4.23 -25.13 -23.47
N GLU A 11 -4.27 -23.81 -23.45
CA GLU A 11 -3.72 -22.98 -22.39
C GLU A 11 -4.42 -23.37 -21.07
N ASN A 12 -3.67 -23.98 -20.16
CA ASN A 12 -4.17 -24.54 -18.91
C ASN A 12 -4.88 -23.45 -18.08
N PRO A 13 -6.05 -23.72 -17.46
CA PRO A 13 -6.71 -22.74 -16.60
C PRO A 13 -5.75 -22.36 -15.48
N ARG A 14 -5.54 -21.06 -15.26
CA ARG A 14 -4.64 -20.49 -14.23
C ARG A 14 -4.76 -21.29 -12.92
N GLU A 15 -3.78 -22.14 -12.62
CA GLU A 15 -3.67 -22.73 -11.29
C GLU A 15 -3.40 -21.60 -10.31
N THR A 16 -4.39 -21.30 -9.49
CA THR A 16 -4.29 -20.34 -8.39
C THR A 16 -3.37 -20.95 -7.33
N ASP A 17 -2.05 -20.84 -7.51
CA ASP A 17 -1.08 -21.26 -6.49
C ASP A 17 -1.11 -20.26 -5.33
N THR A 18 -2.08 -20.50 -4.47
CA THR A 18 -2.39 -19.67 -3.30
C THR A 18 -1.20 -19.62 -2.35
N ARG A 19 -0.43 -20.71 -2.22
CA ARG A 19 0.74 -20.76 -1.35
C ARG A 19 1.86 -19.87 -1.88
N ALA A 20 2.13 -19.95 -3.19
CA ALA A 20 3.09 -19.06 -3.83
C ALA A 20 2.67 -17.59 -3.70
N GLY A 21 1.39 -17.27 -3.91
CA GLY A 21 0.87 -15.91 -3.76
C GLY A 21 1.03 -15.34 -2.35
N VAL A 22 0.76 -16.15 -1.32
CA VAL A 22 1.01 -15.77 0.08
C VAL A 22 2.51 -15.57 0.34
N GLY A 23 3.37 -16.44 -0.19
CA GLY A 23 4.82 -16.28 -0.09
C GLY A 23 5.34 -14.97 -0.70
N TRP A 24 4.84 -14.60 -1.88
CA TRP A 24 5.18 -13.32 -2.50
C TRP A 24 4.71 -12.11 -1.69
N LEU A 25 3.54 -12.19 -1.07
CA LEU A 25 3.04 -11.10 -0.24
C LEU A 25 3.82 -10.97 1.08
N LEU A 26 4.20 -12.08 1.71
CA LEU A 26 5.05 -12.06 2.90
C LEU A 26 6.44 -11.50 2.59
N LEU A 27 6.98 -11.80 1.41
CA LEU A 27 8.24 -11.21 0.95
C LEU A 27 8.11 -9.70 0.73
N ASP A 28 7.03 -9.23 0.10
CA ASP A 28 6.72 -7.79 -0.02
C ASP A 28 6.70 -7.12 1.35
N MET A 29 6.00 -7.70 2.33
CA MET A 29 5.95 -7.18 3.69
C MET A 29 7.32 -7.11 4.35
N ALA A 30 8.12 -8.17 4.26
CA ALA A 30 9.45 -8.20 4.85
C ALA A 30 10.36 -7.11 4.24
N LEU A 31 10.30 -6.93 2.91
CA LEU A 31 11.12 -5.94 2.20
C LEU A 31 10.66 -4.51 2.48
N VAL A 32 9.35 -4.26 2.40
CA VAL A 32 8.79 -2.90 2.49
C VAL A 32 8.53 -2.53 3.95
N SER A 33 7.63 -3.25 4.62
CA SER A 33 7.23 -2.97 6.00
C SER A 33 8.37 -3.25 6.99
N GLY A 34 9.22 -4.22 6.70
CA GLY A 34 10.44 -4.49 7.47
C GLY A 34 11.57 -3.53 7.10
N GLY A 35 12.25 -3.81 5.98
CA GLY A 35 13.49 -3.12 5.61
C GLY A 35 13.29 -1.65 5.25
N MET A 36 12.40 -1.37 4.30
CA MET A 36 12.27 -0.02 3.73
C MET A 36 11.73 0.98 4.75
N THR A 37 10.72 0.61 5.53
CA THR A 37 10.16 1.44 6.60
C THR A 37 11.21 1.80 7.65
N ALA A 38 12.07 0.85 8.03
CA ALA A 38 13.17 1.13 8.95
C ALA A 38 14.13 2.19 8.37
N LEU A 39 14.56 2.01 7.12
CA LEU A 39 15.47 2.95 6.47
C LEU A 39 14.83 4.34 6.31
N VAL A 40 13.56 4.42 5.93
CA VAL A 40 12.83 5.70 5.83
C VAL A 40 12.77 6.41 7.17
N LYS A 41 12.52 5.68 8.26
CA LYS A 41 12.47 6.26 9.60
C LYS A 41 13.84 6.79 10.03
N ALA A 42 14.89 5.98 9.87
CA ALA A 42 16.26 6.36 10.23
C ALA A 42 16.73 7.59 9.43
N GLN A 43 16.48 7.61 8.12
CA GLN A 43 16.90 8.69 7.22
C GLN A 43 16.00 9.92 7.33
N GLY A 44 14.74 9.75 7.73
CA GLY A 44 13.77 10.83 7.86
C GLY A 44 13.99 11.76 9.05
N VAL A 45 14.90 11.41 9.96
CA VAL A 45 15.41 12.35 11.00
C VAL A 45 16.28 13.44 10.37
N THR A 46 17.06 13.08 9.36
CA THR A 46 18.03 13.98 8.71
C THR A 46 17.41 14.65 7.49
N TYR A 47 16.78 13.86 6.61
CA TYR A 47 16.32 14.26 5.29
C TYR A 47 14.79 14.46 5.25
N PRO A 48 14.31 15.55 4.62
CA PRO A 48 12.87 15.78 4.49
C PRO A 48 12.15 14.69 3.70
N ALA A 49 10.89 14.44 4.05
CA ALA A 49 10.09 13.39 3.41
C ALA A 49 9.95 13.57 1.89
N PHE A 50 9.79 14.80 1.40
CA PHE A 50 9.72 15.08 -0.05
C PHE A 50 11.01 14.64 -0.78
N GLN A 51 12.17 14.90 -0.17
CA GLN A 51 13.46 14.46 -0.70
C GLN A 51 13.57 12.93 -0.71
N LEU A 52 13.17 12.24 0.36
CA LEU A 52 13.18 10.77 0.41
C LEU A 52 12.25 10.15 -0.64
N VAL A 53 11.04 10.69 -0.83
CA VAL A 53 10.10 10.21 -1.84
C VAL A 53 10.63 10.46 -3.25
N PHE A 54 11.24 11.62 -3.50
CA PHE A 54 11.84 11.95 -4.78
C PHE A 54 13.00 11.01 -5.13
N ILE A 55 13.94 10.80 -4.20
CA ILE A 55 15.09 9.90 -4.40
C ILE A 55 14.60 8.46 -4.64
N ARG A 56 13.64 7.99 -3.84
CA ARG A 56 12.96 6.70 -4.06
C ARG A 56 12.39 6.60 -5.47
N ALA A 57 11.69 7.63 -5.95
CA ALA A 57 11.07 7.63 -7.27
C ALA A 57 12.11 7.65 -8.39
N MET A 58 13.23 8.37 -8.22
CA MET A 58 14.36 8.37 -9.16
C MET A 58 15.01 7.00 -9.29
N ILE A 59 15.30 6.36 -8.16
CA ILE A 59 15.88 5.00 -8.16
C ILE A 59 14.87 4.04 -8.80
N GLY A 60 13.60 4.08 -8.39
CA GLY A 60 12.55 3.26 -9.00
C GLY A 60 12.48 3.45 -10.51
N LEU A 61 12.59 4.68 -11.00
CA LEU A 61 12.59 5.02 -12.43
C LEU A 61 13.74 4.33 -13.18
N ILE A 62 14.94 4.32 -12.61
CA ILE A 62 16.11 3.62 -13.18
C ILE A 62 15.82 2.12 -13.30
N PHE A 63 15.23 1.51 -12.27
CA PHE A 63 14.92 0.08 -12.27
C PHE A 63 13.81 -0.31 -13.25
N ILE A 64 12.81 0.55 -13.47
CA ILE A 64 11.74 0.29 -14.43
C ILE A 64 12.09 0.70 -15.86
N LEU A 65 13.21 1.41 -16.07
CA LEU A 65 13.63 1.92 -17.38
C LEU A 65 13.68 0.86 -18.50
N PRO A 66 14.20 -0.37 -18.26
CA PRO A 66 14.15 -1.44 -19.27
C PRO A 66 12.73 -1.85 -19.63
N LEU A 67 11.82 -1.82 -18.64
CA LEU A 67 10.41 -2.13 -18.83
C LEU A 67 9.71 -1.01 -19.63
N ILE A 68 10.11 0.24 -19.40
CA ILE A 68 9.67 1.41 -20.16
C ILE A 68 10.04 1.27 -21.63
N TRP A 69 11.30 0.95 -21.89
CA TRP A 69 11.81 0.79 -23.26
C TRP A 69 11.07 -0.31 -24.03
N ARG A 70 10.78 -1.43 -23.36
CA ARG A 70 10.09 -2.59 -23.93
C ARG A 70 8.63 -2.31 -24.27
N HIS A 71 7.92 -1.53 -23.46
CA HIS A 71 6.48 -1.25 -23.64
C HIS A 71 6.17 0.17 -24.12
N ARG A 72 7.17 0.87 -24.69
CA ARG A 72 7.06 2.28 -25.13
C ARG A 72 5.86 2.57 -26.04
N MET A 73 5.46 1.62 -26.89
CA MET A 73 4.32 1.79 -27.81
C MET A 73 2.97 1.76 -27.09
N GLU A 74 2.87 1.07 -25.95
CA GLU A 74 1.67 1.03 -25.12
C GLU A 74 1.51 2.32 -24.31
N MET A 75 2.62 3.01 -24.01
CA MET A 75 2.61 4.28 -23.28
C MET A 75 2.07 5.45 -24.08
N LEU A 76 2.18 5.38 -25.42
CA LEU A 76 1.63 6.40 -26.32
C LEU A 76 0.10 6.35 -26.41
N ARG A 77 -0.54 5.31 -25.85
CA ARG A 77 -1.99 5.06 -25.93
C ARG A 77 -2.71 5.23 -24.59
N VAL A 78 -2.30 6.19 -23.76
CA VAL A 78 -3.03 6.50 -22.52
C VAL A 78 -4.40 7.07 -22.85
N LYS A 79 -5.48 6.37 -22.47
CA LYS A 79 -6.85 6.82 -22.76
C LYS A 79 -7.31 7.92 -21.81
N TYR A 80 -6.81 7.94 -20.56
CA TYR A 80 -7.30 8.87 -19.53
C TYR A 80 -6.18 9.62 -18.77
N PRO A 81 -5.45 10.52 -19.43
CA PRO A 81 -4.29 11.19 -18.82
C PRO A 81 -4.65 12.04 -17.59
N TRP A 82 -5.76 12.78 -17.61
CA TRP A 82 -6.14 13.65 -16.49
C TRP A 82 -6.54 12.89 -15.22
N ARG A 83 -7.29 11.79 -15.38
CA ARG A 83 -7.64 10.90 -14.26
C ARG A 83 -6.39 10.24 -13.66
N ASN A 84 -5.44 9.89 -14.51
CA ASN A 84 -4.16 9.34 -14.07
C ASN A 84 -3.34 10.40 -13.31
N LEU A 85 -3.27 11.63 -13.79
CA LEU A 85 -2.61 12.74 -13.10
C LEU A 85 -3.20 12.95 -11.70
N PHE A 86 -4.51 13.06 -11.58
CA PHE A 86 -5.17 13.23 -10.29
C PHE A 86 -4.89 12.06 -9.33
N ARG A 87 -4.92 10.82 -9.83
CA ARG A 87 -4.53 9.63 -9.05
C ARG A 87 -3.08 9.72 -8.56
N ILE A 88 -2.15 10.15 -9.40
CA ILE A 88 -0.74 10.28 -9.04
C ILE A 88 -0.60 11.37 -7.96
N CYS A 89 -1.25 12.52 -8.10
CA CYS A 89 -1.28 13.55 -7.07
C CYS A 89 -1.78 13.00 -5.73
N CYS A 90 -2.88 12.24 -5.74
CA CYS A 90 -3.39 11.62 -4.52
C CYS A 90 -2.38 10.64 -3.91
N ASN A 91 -1.73 9.81 -4.72
CA ASN A 91 -0.70 8.90 -4.19
C ASN A 91 0.53 9.65 -3.68
N ALA A 92 0.95 10.73 -4.33
CA ALA A 92 2.09 11.54 -3.92
C ALA A 92 1.83 12.19 -2.56
N ILE A 93 0.64 12.75 -2.36
CA ILE A 93 0.19 13.30 -1.08
C ILE A 93 0.14 12.18 -0.03
N ALA A 94 -0.46 11.03 -0.37
CA ALA A 94 -0.58 9.92 0.56
C ALA A 94 0.78 9.37 1.02
N LEU A 95 1.70 9.15 0.08
CA LEU A 95 3.03 8.61 0.35
C LEU A 95 3.89 9.60 1.13
N THR A 96 3.91 10.87 0.73
CA THR A 96 4.69 11.90 1.42
C THR A 96 4.18 12.10 2.84
N SER A 97 2.86 12.19 3.02
CA SER A 97 2.26 12.30 4.36
C SER A 97 2.59 11.06 5.20
N ASN A 98 2.61 9.86 4.61
CA ASN A 98 3.00 8.66 5.34
C ASN A 98 4.47 8.71 5.80
N PHE A 99 5.39 9.18 4.95
CA PHE A 99 6.79 9.33 5.32
C PHE A 99 6.97 10.37 6.43
N ILE A 100 6.27 11.51 6.34
CA ILE A 100 6.24 12.51 7.42
C ILE A 100 5.70 11.89 8.71
N ALA A 101 4.63 11.10 8.64
CA ALA A 101 4.09 10.46 9.83
C ALA A 101 5.07 9.45 10.48
N ILE A 102 5.79 8.69 9.66
CA ILE A 102 6.81 7.72 10.13
C ILE A 102 7.93 8.41 10.92
N THR A 103 8.26 9.66 10.57
CA THR A 103 9.30 10.44 11.28
C THR A 103 8.77 11.13 12.53
N LEU A 104 7.47 11.42 12.61
CA LEU A 104 6.86 12.11 13.74
C LEU A 104 6.29 11.18 14.82
N LEU A 105 5.94 9.94 14.45
CA LEU A 105 5.22 9.02 15.33
C LEU A 105 5.90 7.65 15.41
N PRO A 106 5.64 6.90 16.50
CA PRO A 106 6.00 5.49 16.59
C PRO A 106 5.42 4.69 15.43
N LEU A 107 6.19 3.72 14.94
CA LEU A 107 5.86 2.91 13.76
C LEU A 107 4.57 2.13 13.93
N ALA A 108 4.34 1.61 15.15
CA ALA A 108 3.12 0.90 15.51
C ALA A 108 1.87 1.81 15.42
N THR A 109 1.97 3.06 15.89
CA THR A 109 0.87 4.04 15.84
C THR A 109 0.52 4.42 14.40
N VAL A 110 1.52 4.68 13.56
CA VAL A 110 1.31 5.01 12.14
C VAL A 110 0.58 3.87 11.42
N ASN A 111 0.97 2.62 11.65
CA ASN A 111 0.33 1.47 11.00
C ASN A 111 -1.07 1.19 11.52
N ALA A 112 -1.26 1.26 12.84
CA ALA A 112 -2.57 1.06 13.46
C ALA A 112 -3.58 2.10 12.94
N VAL A 113 -3.24 3.38 12.95
CA VAL A 113 -4.11 4.42 12.37
C VAL A 113 -4.28 4.22 10.87
N GLY A 114 -3.24 3.76 10.17
CA GLY A 114 -3.30 3.36 8.75
C GLY A 114 -4.36 2.29 8.44
N PHE A 115 -4.69 1.41 9.38
CA PHE A 115 -5.76 0.42 9.22
C PHE A 115 -7.18 0.99 9.22
N SER A 116 -7.34 2.31 9.38
CA SER A 116 -8.59 3.00 9.05
C SER A 116 -8.82 3.15 7.53
N ARG A 117 -7.78 2.97 6.69
CA ARG A 117 -7.86 3.14 5.23
C ARG A 117 -8.90 2.27 4.53
N PRO A 118 -9.07 0.98 4.88
CA PRO A 118 -10.17 0.17 4.34
C PRO A 118 -11.56 0.75 4.64
N LEU A 119 -11.81 1.29 5.84
CA LEU A 119 -13.08 1.96 6.18
C LEU A 119 -13.30 3.18 5.30
N VAL A 120 -12.30 4.06 5.20
CA VAL A 120 -12.41 5.28 4.38
C VAL A 120 -12.59 4.93 2.90
N THR A 121 -11.87 3.93 2.40
CA THR A 121 -12.01 3.43 1.03
C THR A 121 -13.40 2.87 0.78
N MET A 122 -13.97 2.14 1.74
CA MET A 122 -15.33 1.60 1.66
C MET A 122 -16.38 2.70 1.61
N ALA A 123 -16.27 3.71 2.49
CA ALA A 123 -17.16 4.87 2.48
C ALA A 123 -17.08 5.63 1.14
N MET A 124 -15.87 5.86 0.62
CA MET A 124 -15.66 6.48 -0.68
C MET A 124 -16.19 5.62 -1.84
N ALA A 125 -16.09 4.29 -1.77
CA ALA A 125 -16.63 3.41 -2.79
C ALA A 125 -18.16 3.53 -2.90
N VAL A 126 -18.85 3.60 -1.75
CA VAL A 126 -20.31 3.83 -1.71
C VAL A 126 -20.65 5.21 -2.29
N ALA A 127 -19.93 6.26 -1.89
CA ALA A 127 -20.22 7.64 -2.28
C ALA A 127 -19.92 7.93 -3.77
N PHE A 128 -18.77 7.48 -4.28
CA PHE A 128 -18.31 7.84 -5.64
C PHE A 128 -18.63 6.81 -6.71
N LEU A 129 -18.70 5.51 -6.36
CA LEU A 129 -18.97 4.44 -7.34
C LEU A 129 -20.40 3.90 -7.24
N GLY A 130 -21.16 4.28 -6.20
CA GLY A 130 -22.48 3.69 -5.94
C GLY A 130 -22.42 2.19 -5.60
N GLU A 131 -21.26 1.69 -5.15
CA GLU A 131 -21.10 0.29 -4.78
C GLU A 131 -21.97 -0.03 -3.55
N ARG A 132 -22.74 -1.11 -3.60
CA ARG A 132 -23.50 -1.59 -2.44
C ARG A 132 -22.62 -2.44 -1.55
N VAL A 133 -22.27 -1.91 -0.39
CA VAL A 133 -21.48 -2.61 0.61
C VAL A 133 -22.39 -3.34 1.61
N SER A 134 -22.04 -4.59 1.92
CA SER A 134 -22.76 -5.41 2.88
C SER A 134 -22.71 -4.82 4.30
N ARG A 135 -23.81 -4.94 5.06
CA ARG A 135 -23.89 -4.53 6.47
C ARG A 135 -22.79 -5.13 7.35
N TYR A 136 -22.31 -6.34 7.02
CA TYR A 136 -21.25 -7.01 7.77
C TYR A 136 -19.89 -6.34 7.56
N ARG A 137 -19.62 -5.81 6.37
CA ARG A 137 -18.41 -5.02 6.09
C ARG A 137 -18.40 -3.71 6.85
N TRP A 138 -19.55 -3.06 6.97
CA TRP A 138 -19.69 -1.87 7.81
C TRP A 138 -19.45 -2.17 9.28
N ALA A 139 -20.05 -3.25 9.81
CA ALA A 139 -19.81 -3.65 11.20
C ALA A 139 -18.32 -3.93 11.47
N GLY A 140 -17.67 -4.69 10.59
CA GLY A 140 -16.23 -4.93 10.65
C GLY A 140 -15.38 -3.68 10.58
N ALA A 141 -15.71 -2.77 9.68
CA ALA A 141 -14.96 -1.53 9.52
C ALA A 141 -15.13 -0.59 10.73
N CYS A 142 -16.34 -0.51 11.30
CA CYS A 142 -16.59 0.23 12.55
C CYS A 142 -15.83 -0.39 13.73
N LEU A 143 -15.78 -1.72 13.83
CA LEU A 143 -15.05 -2.41 14.90
C LEU A 143 -13.52 -2.26 14.74
N ALA A 144 -13.01 -2.30 13.50
CA ALA A 144 -11.60 -2.01 13.23
C ALA A 144 -11.26 -0.55 13.59
N PHE A 145 -12.16 0.39 13.28
CA PHE A 145 -12.01 1.79 13.69
C PHE A 145 -12.06 1.99 15.20
N ALA A 146 -12.89 1.24 15.93
CA ALA A 146 -12.87 1.24 17.38
C ALA A 146 -11.49 0.81 17.93
N GLY A 147 -10.85 -0.19 17.31
CA GLY A 147 -9.47 -0.55 17.62
C GLY A 147 -8.48 0.60 17.38
N VAL A 148 -8.65 1.37 16.30
CA VAL A 148 -7.86 2.60 16.06
C VAL A 148 -8.08 3.64 17.16
N LEU A 149 -9.32 3.85 17.60
CA LEU A 149 -9.63 4.76 18.71
C LEU A 149 -8.99 4.30 20.03
N VAL A 150 -8.87 3.00 20.25
CA VAL A 150 -8.15 2.45 21.42
C VAL A 150 -6.64 2.70 21.33
N VAL A 151 -6.05 2.55 20.14
CA VAL A 151 -4.64 2.89 19.91
C VAL A 151 -4.37 4.38 20.19
N ILE A 152 -5.30 5.25 19.81
CA ILE A 152 -5.22 6.69 20.11
C ILE A 152 -5.45 6.93 21.62
N GLY A 153 -6.38 6.18 22.24
CA GLY A 153 -6.64 6.12 23.68
C GLY A 153 -7.43 7.32 24.26
N PRO A 154 -8.30 7.11 25.27
CA PRO A 154 -8.92 8.22 25.99
C PRO A 154 -7.88 8.84 26.93
N GLY A 155 -7.55 10.11 26.70
CA GLY A 155 -6.54 10.89 27.41
C GLY A 155 -5.14 10.93 26.78
N GLY A 156 -4.90 10.25 25.65
CA GLY A 156 -3.56 10.05 25.10
C GLY A 156 -3.13 11.15 24.13
N ALA A 157 -2.15 11.95 24.54
CA ALA A 157 -1.33 12.89 23.77
C ALA A 157 -2.10 13.68 22.70
N GLU A 158 -2.42 14.95 23.00
CA GLU A 158 -2.88 16.03 22.10
C GLU A 158 -3.07 15.58 20.66
N PHE A 159 -4.28 15.67 20.10
CA PHE A 159 -4.56 15.49 18.66
C PHE A 159 -3.40 16.04 17.79
N ASN A 160 -2.39 15.21 17.55
CA ASN A 160 -1.06 15.71 17.23
C ASN A 160 -1.03 15.93 15.73
N ALA A 161 -0.27 16.92 15.27
CA ALA A 161 0.00 17.11 13.85
C ALA A 161 0.37 15.79 13.16
N GLY A 162 1.11 14.89 13.83
CA GLY A 162 1.42 13.55 13.32
C GLY A 162 0.21 12.67 12.99
N VAL A 163 -0.80 12.59 13.87
CA VAL A 163 -1.99 11.75 13.63
C VAL A 163 -2.84 12.32 12.51
N LEU A 164 -2.99 13.63 12.46
CA LEU A 164 -3.64 14.34 11.35
C LEU A 164 -2.95 14.02 10.01
N VAL A 165 -1.61 14.01 9.99
CA VAL A 165 -0.84 13.66 8.79
C VAL A 165 -1.07 12.18 8.39
N VAL A 166 -1.19 11.24 9.33
CA VAL A 166 -1.60 9.86 9.01
C VAL A 166 -2.99 9.82 8.40
N LEU A 167 -3.96 10.54 8.96
CA LEU A 167 -5.33 10.59 8.44
C LEU A 167 -5.38 11.18 7.02
N VAL A 168 -4.58 12.22 6.73
CA VAL A 168 -4.39 12.72 5.37
C VAL A 168 -3.88 11.61 4.45
N SER A 169 -2.86 10.85 4.88
CA SER A 169 -2.35 9.71 4.12
C SER A 169 -3.43 8.66 3.84
N VAL A 170 -4.24 8.33 4.85
CA VAL A 170 -5.37 7.40 4.76
C VAL A 170 -6.41 7.86 3.74
N VAL A 171 -6.84 9.12 3.81
CA VAL A 171 -7.87 9.70 2.94
C VAL A 171 -7.39 9.76 1.48
N PHE A 172 -6.22 10.33 1.22
CA PHE A 172 -5.68 10.41 -0.13
C PHE A 172 -5.29 9.04 -0.68
N GLY A 173 -4.83 8.13 0.18
CA GLY A 173 -4.57 6.74 -0.16
C GLY A 173 -5.83 5.96 -0.53
N ALA A 174 -6.95 6.22 0.16
CA ALA A 174 -8.26 5.67 -0.18
C ALA A 174 -8.77 6.21 -1.53
N LEU A 175 -8.66 7.53 -1.73
CA LEU A 175 -9.04 8.19 -2.98
C LEU A 175 -8.22 7.65 -4.16
N ALA A 176 -6.91 7.49 -3.99
CA ALA A 176 -6.04 6.85 -4.98
C ALA A 176 -6.50 5.44 -5.36
N VAL A 177 -6.95 4.63 -4.40
CA VAL A 177 -7.48 3.27 -4.65
C VAL A 177 -8.78 3.34 -5.45
N ILE A 178 -9.69 4.23 -5.08
CA ILE A 178 -10.94 4.47 -5.80
C ILE A 178 -10.68 4.87 -7.26
N GLN A 179 -9.78 5.82 -7.49
CA GLN A 179 -9.42 6.23 -8.85
C GLN A 179 -8.78 5.08 -9.63
N THR A 180 -7.92 4.28 -8.99
CA THR A 180 -7.34 3.08 -9.63
C THR A 180 -8.42 2.10 -10.08
N ARG A 181 -9.47 1.87 -9.27
CA ARG A 181 -10.60 1.02 -9.64
C ARG A 181 -11.41 1.59 -10.80
N ALA A 182 -11.61 2.91 -10.84
CA ALA A 182 -12.28 3.58 -11.96
C ALA A 182 -11.47 3.50 -13.27
N LEU A 183 -10.16 3.24 -13.18
CA LEU A 183 -9.23 3.11 -14.31
C LEU A 183 -8.93 1.64 -14.68
N ARG A 184 -9.69 0.66 -14.20
CA ARG A 184 -9.40 -0.79 -14.35
C ARG A 184 -9.25 -1.30 -15.80
N GLN A 185 -9.65 -0.51 -16.79
CA GLN A 185 -9.48 -0.82 -18.22
C GLN A 185 -8.10 -0.42 -18.80
N GLU A 186 -7.27 0.29 -18.04
CA GLU A 186 -5.91 0.70 -18.42
C GLU A 186 -4.88 -0.39 -18.10
N ASN A 187 -3.80 -0.43 -18.88
CA ASN A 187 -2.74 -1.43 -18.75
C ASN A 187 -1.93 -1.23 -17.45
N THR A 188 -1.73 -2.29 -16.68
CA THR A 188 -1.02 -2.27 -15.38
C THR A 188 0.41 -1.74 -15.51
N THR A 189 1.12 -2.07 -16.60
CA THR A 189 2.48 -1.59 -16.86
C THR A 189 2.50 -0.08 -17.08
N VAL A 190 1.53 0.44 -17.84
CA VAL A 190 1.37 1.88 -18.08
C VAL A 190 1.07 2.61 -16.77
N MET A 191 0.14 2.10 -15.95
CA MET A 191 -0.16 2.67 -14.64
C MET A 191 1.06 2.77 -13.72
N MET A 192 1.89 1.72 -13.69
CA MET A 192 3.08 1.64 -12.84
C MET A 192 4.16 2.64 -13.27
N VAL A 193 4.39 2.76 -14.57
CA VAL A 193 5.36 3.71 -15.13
C VAL A 193 4.91 5.13 -14.92
N PHE A 194 3.65 5.46 -15.26
CA PHE A 194 3.10 6.78 -15.03
C PHE A 194 3.09 7.16 -13.55
N TYR A 195 2.82 6.20 -12.66
CA TYR A 195 2.92 6.42 -11.23
C TYR A 195 4.33 6.83 -10.81
N THR A 196 5.35 6.08 -11.24
CA THR A 196 6.74 6.32 -10.84
C THR A 196 7.26 7.64 -11.42
N VAL A 197 7.02 7.89 -12.71
CA VAL A 197 7.38 9.15 -13.39
C VAL A 197 6.63 10.33 -12.79
N GLY A 198 5.32 10.21 -12.63
CA GLY A 198 4.50 11.28 -12.08
C GLY A 198 4.84 11.59 -10.63
N LEU A 199 5.14 10.56 -9.82
CA LEU A 199 5.61 10.75 -8.45
C LEU A 199 6.93 11.53 -8.43
N ALA A 200 7.89 11.14 -9.28
CA ALA A 200 9.14 11.86 -9.46
C ALA A 200 8.92 13.34 -9.83
N VAL A 201 8.08 13.63 -10.82
CA VAL A 201 7.81 15.00 -11.27
C VAL A 201 7.11 15.82 -10.19
N ILE A 202 6.06 15.29 -9.56
CA ILE A 202 5.29 16.00 -8.54
C ILE A 202 6.14 16.29 -7.30
N THR A 203 7.02 15.37 -6.93
CA THR A 203 7.88 15.54 -5.75
C THR A 203 9.16 16.32 -6.04
N ALA A 204 9.55 16.50 -7.31
CA ALA A 204 10.75 17.25 -7.68
C ALA A 204 10.73 18.70 -7.16
N VAL A 205 9.64 19.43 -7.40
CA VAL A 205 9.50 20.84 -7.00
C VAL A 205 9.64 21.04 -5.48
N PRO A 206 8.84 20.35 -4.63
CA PRO A 206 9.01 20.49 -3.18
C PRO A 206 10.33 19.90 -2.68
N ALA A 207 10.88 18.87 -3.34
CA ALA A 207 12.19 18.33 -2.98
C ALA A 207 13.30 19.34 -3.21
N ILE A 208 13.29 20.11 -4.31
CA ILE A 208 14.29 21.16 -4.58
C ILE A 208 14.27 22.24 -3.50
N TRP A 209 13.08 22.67 -3.05
CA TRP A 209 12.97 23.68 -1.99
C TRP A 209 13.36 23.19 -0.61
N THR A 210 13.17 21.91 -0.33
CA THR A 210 13.51 21.30 0.96
C THR A 210 14.83 20.52 0.91
N TRP A 211 15.60 20.66 -0.17
CA TRP A 211 16.74 19.79 -0.44
C TRP A 211 17.85 19.99 0.59
N LYS A 212 18.22 18.92 1.27
CA LYS A 212 19.45 18.86 2.07
C LYS A 212 20.52 18.08 1.32
N PRO A 213 21.77 18.57 1.26
CA PRO A 213 22.88 17.81 0.69
C PRO A 213 22.99 16.43 1.33
N VAL A 214 23.04 15.39 0.48
CA VAL A 214 23.13 14.01 0.93
C VAL A 214 24.58 13.66 1.21
N ALA A 215 24.88 13.25 2.44
CA ALA A 215 26.21 12.80 2.81
C ALA A 215 26.58 11.52 2.02
N PRO A 216 27.85 11.33 1.62
CA PRO A 216 28.28 10.14 0.87
C PRO A 216 27.89 8.81 1.52
N LEU A 217 27.89 8.75 2.85
CA LEU A 217 27.53 7.54 3.61
C LEU A 217 26.02 7.21 3.55
N ASP A 218 25.16 8.21 3.37
CA ASP A 218 23.70 8.02 3.36
C ASP A 218 23.17 7.54 2.01
N TRP A 219 23.98 7.58 0.95
CA TRP A 219 23.59 7.05 -0.36
C TRP A 219 23.29 5.55 -0.33
N GLY A 220 24.01 4.76 0.47
CA GLY A 220 23.73 3.32 0.61
C GLY A 220 22.29 3.04 1.07
N PRO A 221 21.88 3.57 2.24
CA PRO A 221 20.49 3.51 2.72
C PRO A 221 19.46 4.05 1.73
N LEU A 222 19.73 5.18 1.08
CA LEU A 222 18.80 5.80 0.12
C LEU A 222 18.60 4.94 -1.14
N LEU A 223 19.68 4.35 -1.66
CA LEU A 223 19.62 3.37 -2.75
C LEU A 223 18.80 2.14 -2.36
N ALA A 224 19.00 1.64 -1.14
CA ALA A 224 18.24 0.51 -0.61
C ALA A 224 16.74 0.83 -0.48
N ILE A 225 16.35 2.04 -0.06
CA ILE A 225 14.93 2.45 -0.01
C ILE A 225 14.29 2.33 -1.39
N GLY A 226 14.93 2.86 -2.44
CA GLY A 226 14.41 2.80 -3.81
C GLY A 226 14.35 1.36 -4.36
N LEU A 227 15.36 0.54 -4.08
CA LEU A 227 15.41 -0.86 -4.50
C LEU A 227 14.33 -1.70 -3.82
N LEU A 228 14.23 -1.62 -2.49
CA LEU A 228 13.24 -2.35 -1.70
C LEU A 228 11.82 -1.94 -2.08
N ALA A 229 11.60 -0.64 -2.33
CA ALA A 229 10.33 -0.14 -2.85
C ALA A 229 9.92 -0.82 -4.16
N GLN A 230 10.86 -0.95 -5.10
CA GLN A 230 10.61 -1.51 -6.42
C GLN A 230 10.43 -3.04 -6.38
N MET A 231 11.26 -3.73 -5.59
CA MET A 231 11.14 -5.16 -5.34
C MET A 231 9.83 -5.50 -4.63
N GLY A 232 9.46 -4.74 -3.61
CA GLY A 232 8.17 -4.89 -2.92
C GLY A 232 7.00 -4.70 -3.88
N GLN A 233 7.01 -3.62 -4.66
CA GLN A 233 5.98 -3.38 -5.67
C GLN A 233 5.86 -4.53 -6.68
N TYR A 234 6.98 -5.13 -7.11
CA TYR A 234 6.97 -6.32 -7.96
C TYR A 234 6.35 -7.53 -7.25
N CYS A 235 6.77 -7.83 -6.02
CA CYS A 235 6.27 -8.94 -5.21
C CYS A 235 4.75 -8.80 -4.96
N PHE A 236 4.30 -7.60 -4.59
CA PHE A 236 2.89 -7.25 -4.43
C PHE A 236 2.12 -7.52 -5.73
N LEU A 237 2.57 -6.99 -6.87
CA LEU A 237 1.89 -7.22 -8.16
C LEU A 237 1.86 -8.70 -8.53
N ARG A 238 2.92 -9.47 -8.23
CA ARG A 238 2.99 -10.90 -8.51
C ARG A 238 2.02 -11.68 -7.64
N ALA A 239 1.95 -11.39 -6.34
CA ALA A 239 1.03 -12.03 -5.39
C ALA A 239 -0.43 -11.90 -5.87
N TYR A 240 -0.84 -10.66 -6.18
CA TYR A 240 -2.21 -10.37 -6.65
C TYR A 240 -2.52 -10.89 -8.05
N ARG A 241 -1.50 -11.33 -8.81
CA ARG A 241 -1.69 -11.94 -10.14
C ARG A 241 -1.97 -13.44 -10.05
N ILE A 242 -1.42 -14.13 -9.05
CA ILE A 242 -1.46 -15.59 -8.94
C ILE A 242 -2.36 -16.11 -7.81
N ALA A 243 -2.76 -15.24 -6.88
CA ALA A 243 -3.67 -15.57 -5.79
C ALA A 243 -4.83 -14.58 -5.69
N ASP A 244 -5.97 -15.07 -5.17
CA ASP A 244 -7.17 -14.26 -5.00
C ASP A 244 -6.96 -13.20 -3.92
N ALA A 245 -7.41 -11.98 -4.22
CA ALA A 245 -7.35 -10.86 -3.27
C ALA A 245 -8.08 -11.15 -1.95
N SER A 246 -9.09 -12.03 -1.94
CA SER A 246 -9.77 -12.45 -0.71
C SER A 246 -8.92 -13.30 0.22
N VAL A 247 -7.95 -14.04 -0.33
CA VAL A 247 -6.99 -14.83 0.47
C VAL A 247 -5.81 -13.95 0.91
N LEU A 248 -5.38 -13.03 0.04
CA LEU A 248 -4.27 -12.13 0.32
C LEU A 248 -4.62 -11.01 1.31
N ALA A 249 -5.88 -10.54 1.34
CA ALA A 249 -6.27 -9.42 2.19
C ALA A 249 -6.03 -9.68 3.70
N PRO A 250 -6.41 -10.84 4.29
CA PRO A 250 -6.09 -11.16 5.67
C PRO A 250 -4.59 -11.21 5.97
N VAL A 251 -3.81 -11.82 5.07
CA VAL A 251 -2.34 -11.89 5.18
C VAL A 251 -1.75 -10.48 5.16
N GLY A 252 -2.33 -9.59 4.35
CA GLY A 252 -2.08 -8.14 4.28
C GLY A 252 -1.96 -7.44 5.63
N TYR A 253 -2.70 -7.90 6.64
CA TYR A 253 -2.71 -7.29 7.96
C TYR A 253 -1.54 -7.71 8.85
N LEU A 254 -0.84 -8.81 8.51
CA LEU A 254 0.35 -9.25 9.24
C LEU A 254 1.52 -8.27 9.07
N SER A 255 1.46 -7.33 8.13
CA SER A 255 2.45 -6.27 7.97
C SER A 255 2.68 -5.50 9.27
N ILE A 256 1.65 -5.36 10.13
CA ILE A 256 1.82 -4.68 11.42
C ILE A 256 2.82 -5.39 12.33
N LEU A 257 2.91 -6.72 12.27
CA LEU A 257 3.90 -7.47 13.06
C LEU A 257 5.32 -7.12 12.62
N PHE A 258 5.55 -7.00 11.30
CA PHE A 258 6.85 -6.58 10.77
C PHE A 258 7.20 -5.15 11.19
N VAL A 259 6.25 -4.22 11.06
CA VAL A 259 6.51 -2.82 11.40
C VAL A 259 6.70 -2.62 12.91
N THR A 260 5.91 -3.30 13.74
CA THR A 260 6.06 -3.27 15.19
C THR A 260 7.36 -3.92 15.63
N ALA A 261 7.75 -5.05 15.02
CA ALA A 261 9.05 -5.67 15.31
C ALA A 261 10.22 -4.76 14.94
N VAL A 262 10.15 -4.07 13.80
CA VAL A 262 11.14 -3.06 13.40
C VAL A 262 11.21 -1.93 14.41
N GLY A 263 10.06 -1.38 14.82
CA GLY A 263 10.00 -0.34 15.85
C GLY A 263 10.67 -0.78 17.15
N TYR A 264 10.35 -1.97 17.62
CA TYR A 264 10.90 -2.52 18.84
C TYR A 264 12.42 -2.80 18.75
N PHE A 265 12.87 -3.53 17.74
CA PHE A 265 14.27 -3.98 17.65
C PHE A 265 15.25 -2.91 17.16
N LEU A 266 14.82 -2.00 16.27
CA LEU A 266 15.72 -1.01 15.65
C LEU A 266 15.57 0.40 16.24
N PHE A 267 14.43 0.71 16.85
CA PHE A 267 14.14 2.06 17.36
C PHE A 267 13.78 2.09 18.84
N ASP A 268 13.88 0.95 19.54
CA ASP A 268 13.53 0.78 20.96
C ASP A 268 12.10 1.28 21.28
N GLU A 269 11.20 1.19 20.29
CA GLU A 269 9.81 1.59 20.43
C GLU A 269 9.00 0.46 21.08
N VAL A 270 8.94 0.48 22.42
CA VAL A 270 8.10 -0.44 23.19
C VAL A 270 6.62 -0.06 22.98
N PRO A 271 5.80 -0.91 22.33
CA PRO A 271 4.40 -0.59 22.11
C PRO A 271 3.67 -0.61 23.46
N GLU A 272 3.01 0.50 23.79
CA GLU A 272 2.16 0.55 24.99
C GLU A 272 1.07 -0.53 24.93
N THR A 273 0.62 -0.98 26.11
CA THR A 273 -0.46 -1.98 26.22
C THR A 273 -1.72 -1.58 25.43
N ARG A 274 -2.01 -0.27 25.34
CA ARG A 274 -3.13 0.27 24.55
C ARG A 274 -2.96 0.02 23.05
N VAL A 275 -1.75 0.23 22.54
CA VAL A 275 -1.40 -0.02 21.13
C VAL A 275 -1.56 -1.51 20.83
N VAL A 276 -1.02 -2.38 21.68
CA VAL A 276 -1.14 -3.84 21.52
C VAL A 276 -2.60 -4.28 21.53
N LEU A 277 -3.41 -3.77 22.47
CA LEU A 277 -4.83 -4.11 22.58
C LEU A 277 -5.62 -3.61 21.38
N GLY A 278 -5.37 -2.39 20.90
CA GLY A 278 -5.99 -1.87 19.69
C GLY A 278 -5.62 -2.66 18.43
N ILE A 279 -4.36 -3.09 18.29
CA ILE A 279 -3.91 -3.98 17.20
C ILE A 279 -4.66 -5.31 17.25
N ALA A 280 -4.80 -5.92 18.44
CA ALA A 280 -5.55 -7.16 18.61
C ALA A 280 -7.01 -7.01 18.18
N ILE A 281 -7.68 -5.91 18.56
CA ILE A 281 -9.05 -5.60 18.14
C ILE A 281 -9.13 -5.46 16.62
N ILE A 282 -8.20 -4.75 15.99
CA ILE A 282 -8.17 -4.55 14.54
C ILE A 282 -8.05 -5.89 13.82
N LEU A 283 -7.10 -6.74 14.22
CA LEU A 283 -6.87 -8.05 13.60
C LEU A 283 -8.09 -8.97 13.75
N VAL A 284 -8.68 -9.04 14.94
CA VAL A 284 -9.89 -9.85 15.20
C VAL A 284 -11.08 -9.35 14.38
N SER A 285 -11.26 -8.02 14.31
CA SER A 285 -12.33 -7.42 13.52
C SER A 285 -12.21 -7.76 12.03
N LEU A 286 -11.02 -7.63 11.48
CA LEU A 286 -10.78 -7.86 10.06
C LEU A 286 -10.93 -9.34 9.72
N GLN A 287 -10.42 -10.24 10.57
CA GLN A 287 -10.53 -11.68 10.38
C GLN A 287 -11.98 -12.15 10.51
N SER A 288 -12.72 -11.68 11.52
CA SER A 288 -14.14 -12.03 11.70
C SER A 288 -15.00 -11.56 10.53
N THR A 289 -14.76 -10.36 10.02
CA THR A 289 -15.46 -9.84 8.83
C THR A 289 -15.20 -10.70 7.60
N ALA A 290 -13.94 -11.07 7.36
CA ALA A 290 -13.57 -11.94 6.25
C ALA A 290 -14.22 -13.33 6.37
N LEU A 291 -14.21 -13.91 7.58
CA LEU A 291 -14.81 -15.21 7.86
C LEU A 291 -16.34 -15.19 7.63
N VAL A 292 -17.03 -14.18 8.14
CA VAL A 292 -18.49 -14.02 7.96
C VAL A 292 -18.83 -13.91 6.48
N GLU A 293 -18.09 -13.12 5.69
CA GLU A 293 -18.31 -13.03 4.25
C GLU A 293 -18.07 -14.36 3.53
N TYR A 294 -17.03 -15.09 3.91
CA TYR A 294 -16.72 -16.40 3.35
C TYR A 294 -17.86 -17.40 3.60
N VAL A 295 -18.29 -17.51 4.86
CA VAL A 295 -19.38 -18.42 5.27
C VAL A 295 -20.68 -18.09 4.53
N LEU A 296 -21.04 -16.81 4.43
CA LEU A 296 -22.26 -16.38 3.74
C LEU A 296 -22.21 -16.67 2.23
N LYS A 297 -21.06 -16.50 1.58
CA LYS A 297 -20.88 -16.87 0.17
C LYS A 297 -21.04 -18.37 -0.04
N THR A 298 -20.48 -19.19 0.86
CA THR A 298 -20.58 -20.65 0.78
C THR A 298 -22.01 -21.14 0.99
N LEU A 299 -22.76 -20.55 1.94
CA LEU A 299 -24.17 -20.89 2.17
C LEU A 299 -25.07 -20.51 0.98
N ARG A 300 -24.80 -19.38 0.30
CA ARG A 300 -25.53 -18.98 -0.91
C ARG A 300 -25.25 -19.86 -2.13
N ARG A 301 -24.08 -20.51 -2.21
CA ARG A 301 -23.75 -21.44 -3.30
C ARG A 301 -24.37 -22.83 -3.12
N ARG A 302 -24.86 -23.15 -1.92
CA ARG A 302 -25.51 -24.43 -1.60
C ARG A 302 -27.04 -24.39 -1.73
N LYS A 303 -27.62 -23.21 -1.94
CA LYS A 303 -29.04 -23.02 -2.28
C LYS A 303 -29.16 -22.76 -3.77
#